data_AF-A0A7C3UFS7-F1
#
_entry.id   AF-A0A7C3UFS7-F1
#
_cell.length_a   1.000
_cell.length_b   1.000
_cell.length_c   1.000
_cell.angle_alpha   90.00
_cell.angle_beta   90.00
_cell.angle_gamma   90.00
#
_symmetry.space_group_name_H-M   'P 1'
#
loop_
_entity.id
_entity.type
_entity.pdbx_description
1 polymer ?
#
loop_
_entity_poly.entity_id
_entity_poly.type
_entity_poly.pdbx_seq_one_letter_code
_entity_poly.pdbx_strand_id
1 'polypeptide(L)'
;MNSRCVIIIMFLILAICSLNNIDQAIAEDQRSTKSNAENKANAEDKANVKSNLKAFLLFPVKIQEKTYGKAGQIINYSENKEKNGYIIEVEDKIFGGIGSYGIIPCDPDFAMSWLYLLVSKNEIFEIMQMKDLIKSILSTFPTHPLYEEIFASIVLERGGYKYGRLDLLEVIASPEELKIAKDEKSEDKYISAICEIYLNKYPQGKYRDIFHWLAFYFTNKPYEIEGSPKVAIEQAGLYENYLSEHKESKASDEIKLRIAESYIIAYECLKYGESEGYQENKGDEFLKKSIALYKELSENNDLKIRESAKIALYNISHGKRIYFNPNGWHRWQ
;
A
#
# COMPACT_ATOMS: atom_id res chain seq x y z
N MET A 1 27.82 -8.87 -3.10
CA MET A 1 26.68 -8.18 -2.43
C MET A 1 26.72 -6.65 -2.46
N ASN A 2 27.58 -5.97 -3.26
CA ASN A 2 27.76 -4.51 -3.15
C ASN A 2 27.34 -3.62 -4.34
N SER A 3 26.84 -4.13 -5.48
CA SER A 3 26.41 -3.25 -6.59
C SER A 3 24.94 -2.82 -6.55
N ARG A 4 24.02 -3.65 -6.06
CA ARG A 4 22.58 -3.33 -6.08
C ARG A 4 22.17 -2.29 -5.03
N CYS A 5 22.81 -2.27 -3.87
CA CYS A 5 22.56 -1.25 -2.84
C CYS A 5 23.08 0.15 -3.24
N VAL A 6 24.21 0.22 -3.96
CA VAL A 6 24.78 1.51 -4.40
C VAL A 6 23.90 2.18 -5.46
N ILE A 7 23.30 1.40 -6.36
CA ILE A 7 22.36 1.90 -7.37
C ILE A 7 21.10 2.46 -6.70
N ILE A 8 20.51 1.72 -5.75
CA ILE A 8 19.29 2.15 -5.05
C ILE A 8 19.52 3.40 -4.18
N ILE A 9 20.68 3.52 -3.52
CA ILE A 9 21.02 4.70 -2.71
C ILE A 9 21.31 5.94 -3.57
N MET A 10 21.96 5.78 -4.74
CA MET A 10 22.12 6.90 -5.69
C MET A 10 20.77 7.41 -6.23
N PHE A 11 19.81 6.52 -6.50
CA PHE A 11 18.48 6.91 -6.95
C PHE A 11 17.67 7.64 -5.87
N LEU A 12 17.85 7.28 -4.59
CA LEU A 12 17.21 7.96 -3.46
C LEU A 12 17.71 9.40 -3.26
N ILE A 13 19.01 9.65 -3.47
CA ILE A 13 19.58 11.00 -3.36
C ILE A 13 19.11 11.89 -4.52
N LEU A 14 18.97 11.33 -5.72
CA LEU A 14 18.46 12.04 -6.91
C LEU A 14 16.96 12.41 -6.80
N ALA A 15 16.13 11.57 -6.17
CA ALA A 15 14.71 11.85 -5.96
C ALA A 15 14.45 12.95 -4.90
N ILE A 16 15.31 13.06 -3.88
CA ILE A 16 15.19 14.11 -2.85
C ILE A 16 15.69 15.47 -3.38
N CYS A 17 16.73 15.48 -4.22
CA CYS A 17 17.23 16.71 -4.84
C CYS A 17 16.29 17.29 -5.92
N SER A 18 15.40 16.49 -6.52
CA SER A 18 14.48 16.94 -7.57
C SER A 18 13.25 17.69 -7.05
N LEU A 19 12.77 17.35 -5.84
CA LEU A 19 11.58 17.97 -5.26
C LEU A 19 11.75 19.48 -4.94
N ASN A 20 12.96 19.92 -4.58
CA ASN A 20 13.24 21.33 -4.28
C ASN A 20 13.40 22.21 -5.54
N ASN A 21 13.58 21.63 -6.73
CA ASN A 21 13.80 22.37 -7.97
C ASN A 21 12.54 22.52 -8.85
N ILE A 22 11.46 21.78 -8.55
CA ILE A 22 10.21 21.80 -9.31
C ILE A 22 9.49 23.15 -9.17
N ASP A 23 9.52 23.76 -7.98
CA ASP A 23 8.89 25.07 -7.76
C ASP A 23 9.66 26.22 -8.44
N GLN A 24 10.96 26.06 -8.71
CA GLN A 24 11.77 27.08 -9.40
C GLN A 24 11.66 27.01 -10.93
N ALA A 25 11.59 25.82 -11.52
CA ALA A 25 11.53 25.66 -12.97
C ALA A 25 10.18 26.12 -13.58
N ILE A 26 9.08 25.95 -12.85
CA ILE A 26 7.74 26.41 -13.27
C ILE A 26 7.63 27.95 -13.21
N ALA A 27 8.38 28.60 -12.32
CA ALA A 27 8.38 30.05 -12.14
C ALA A 27 9.25 30.80 -13.17
N GLU A 28 10.33 30.18 -13.67
CA GLU A 28 11.23 30.81 -14.65
C GLU A 28 10.68 30.80 -16.08
N ASP A 29 9.92 29.77 -16.47
CA ASP A 29 9.35 29.65 -17.83
C ASP A 29 8.21 30.67 -18.08
N GLN A 30 7.54 31.15 -17.01
CA GLN A 30 6.51 32.20 -17.12
C GLN A 30 7.08 33.61 -17.37
N ARG A 31 8.39 33.83 -17.20
CA ARG A 31 9.01 35.16 -17.39
C ARG A 31 9.61 35.39 -18.78
N SER A 32 9.83 34.36 -19.60
CA SER A 32 10.71 34.50 -20.78
C SER A 32 10.04 34.47 -22.16
N THR A 33 8.71 34.36 -22.30
CA THR A 33 8.09 34.24 -23.64
C THR A 33 7.03 35.31 -23.90
N LYS A 34 7.51 36.53 -24.16
CA LYS A 34 6.85 37.46 -25.09
C LYS A 34 7.62 37.45 -26.41
N SER A 35 6.88 37.23 -27.50
CA SER A 35 7.19 37.59 -28.90
C SER A 35 7.81 36.52 -29.83
N ASN A 36 6.96 36.03 -30.74
CA ASN A 36 7.22 35.83 -32.17
C ASN A 36 8.29 34.82 -32.64
N ALA A 37 8.19 33.56 -32.22
CA ALA A 37 8.89 32.44 -32.86
C ALA A 37 7.99 31.22 -33.18
N GLU A 38 6.66 31.34 -33.06
CA GLU A 38 5.72 30.21 -33.04
C GLU A 38 5.54 29.45 -34.37
N ASN A 39 6.00 29.98 -35.49
CA ASN A 39 5.73 29.38 -36.82
C ASN A 39 6.91 28.69 -37.50
N LYS A 40 8.14 28.77 -36.97
CA LYS A 40 9.30 28.03 -37.51
C LYS A 40 9.76 26.86 -36.63
N ALA A 41 9.68 26.98 -35.30
CA ALA A 41 10.03 25.91 -34.37
C ALA A 41 9.08 24.69 -34.50
N ASN A 42 7.79 24.93 -34.78
CA ASN A 42 6.79 23.88 -34.95
C ASN A 42 7.04 22.92 -36.13
N ALA A 43 7.87 23.28 -37.11
CA ALA A 43 8.18 22.43 -38.26
C ALA A 43 9.44 21.57 -38.04
N GLU A 44 10.45 22.12 -37.35
CA GLU A 44 11.69 21.39 -37.02
C GLU A 44 11.50 20.45 -35.82
N ASP A 45 10.68 20.84 -34.83
CA ASP A 45 10.31 19.95 -33.71
C ASP A 45 9.41 18.80 -34.18
N LYS A 46 8.52 19.03 -35.16
CA LYS A 46 7.73 17.94 -35.80
C LYS A 46 8.59 16.93 -36.54
N ALA A 47 9.76 17.31 -37.04
CA ALA A 47 10.69 16.39 -37.68
C ALA A 47 11.49 15.56 -36.65
N ASN A 48 11.76 16.13 -35.47
CA ASN A 48 12.51 15.46 -34.39
C ASN A 48 11.66 14.49 -33.54
N VAL A 49 10.33 14.65 -33.52
CA VAL A 49 9.41 13.72 -32.82
C VAL A 49 8.98 12.53 -33.70
N LYS A 50 9.65 12.27 -34.83
CA LYS A 50 9.58 10.96 -35.55
C LYS A 50 10.32 9.83 -34.82
N SER A 51 10.33 9.89 -33.50
CA SER A 51 10.83 8.84 -32.63
C SER A 51 9.72 7.79 -32.45
N ASN A 52 10.02 6.52 -32.75
CA ASN A 52 9.10 5.40 -32.46
C ASN A 52 9.06 5.02 -30.96
N LEU A 53 9.72 5.80 -30.09
CA LEU A 53 9.78 5.51 -28.67
C LEU A 53 8.46 5.90 -28.00
N LYS A 54 7.92 4.96 -27.22
CA LYS A 54 6.67 5.13 -26.48
C LYS A 54 6.91 5.19 -24.99
N ALA A 55 6.12 6.00 -24.30
CA ALA A 55 6.14 6.12 -22.85
C ALA A 55 4.74 6.30 -22.29
N PHE A 56 4.54 5.91 -21.03
CA PHE A 56 3.38 6.29 -20.23
C PHE A 56 3.59 7.70 -19.67
N LEU A 57 2.60 8.56 -19.85
CA LEU A 57 2.58 9.87 -19.23
C LEU A 57 2.32 9.72 -17.72
N LEU A 58 3.19 10.28 -16.88
CA LEU A 58 3.06 10.13 -15.42
C LEU A 58 2.04 11.10 -14.82
N PHE A 59 2.01 12.34 -15.32
CA PHE A 59 1.12 13.40 -14.88
C PHE A 59 0.35 13.99 -16.06
N PRO A 60 -0.90 14.42 -15.87
CA PRO A 60 -1.64 15.10 -16.92
C PRO A 60 -0.89 16.33 -17.46
N VAL A 61 -0.84 16.50 -18.78
CA VAL A 61 -0.26 17.70 -19.40
C VAL A 61 -1.33 18.78 -19.39
N LYS A 62 -1.13 19.82 -18.58
CA LYS A 62 -2.04 20.97 -18.48
C LYS A 62 -1.31 22.23 -18.93
N ILE A 63 -1.90 22.96 -19.87
CA ILE A 63 -1.48 24.33 -20.20
C ILE A 63 -2.68 25.23 -20.02
N GLN A 64 -2.53 26.25 -19.17
CA GLN A 64 -3.64 27.10 -18.71
C GLN A 64 -4.75 26.23 -18.11
N GLU A 65 -6.00 26.41 -18.54
CA GLU A 65 -7.16 25.65 -18.07
C GLU A 65 -7.45 24.39 -18.92
N LYS A 66 -6.63 24.11 -19.95
CA LYS A 66 -6.84 22.98 -20.85
C LYS A 66 -5.90 21.81 -20.54
N THR A 67 -6.47 20.61 -20.44
CA THR A 67 -5.73 19.35 -20.31
C THR A 67 -5.56 18.74 -21.71
N TYR A 68 -4.32 18.38 -22.07
CA TYR A 68 -3.95 17.80 -23.37
C TYR A 68 -3.61 16.31 -23.29
N GLY A 69 -3.28 15.80 -22.11
CA GLY A 69 -2.99 14.38 -21.89
C GLY A 69 -3.33 13.95 -20.48
N LYS A 70 -3.63 12.66 -20.30
CA LYS A 70 -3.98 12.06 -19.00
C LYS A 70 -2.87 11.14 -18.48
N ALA A 71 -2.79 11.00 -17.16
CA ALA A 71 -1.90 10.01 -16.54
C ALA A 71 -2.20 8.61 -17.10
N GLY A 72 -1.15 7.82 -17.37
CA GLY A 72 -1.24 6.52 -18.00
C GLY A 72 -1.44 6.53 -19.52
N GLN A 73 -1.60 7.69 -20.17
CA GLN A 73 -1.70 7.74 -21.62
C GLN A 73 -0.37 7.36 -22.27
N ILE A 74 -0.41 6.47 -23.26
CA ILE A 74 0.76 6.12 -24.07
C ILE A 74 0.97 7.23 -25.10
N ILE A 75 2.18 7.78 -25.11
CA ILE A 75 2.59 8.92 -25.94
C ILE A 75 3.90 8.61 -26.67
N ASN A 76 4.12 9.28 -27.79
CA ASN A 76 5.44 9.28 -28.43
C ASN A 76 6.34 10.28 -27.70
N TYR A 77 7.62 9.96 -27.55
CA TYR A 77 8.59 10.87 -26.96
C TYR A 77 9.96 10.79 -27.62
N SER A 78 10.76 11.83 -27.47
CA SER A 78 12.16 11.89 -27.88
C SER A 78 12.97 12.70 -26.85
N GLU A 79 14.29 12.51 -26.83
CA GLU A 79 15.17 13.30 -25.98
C GLU A 79 15.27 14.75 -26.47
N ASN A 80 15.13 15.69 -25.56
CA ASN A 80 15.45 17.10 -25.79
C ASN A 80 16.85 17.40 -25.23
N LYS A 81 17.86 17.31 -26.09
CA LYS A 81 19.27 17.56 -25.72
C LYS A 81 19.53 19.00 -25.31
N GLU A 82 18.74 19.96 -25.80
CA GLU A 82 18.95 21.39 -25.53
C GLU A 82 18.38 21.81 -24.17
N LYS A 83 17.25 21.22 -23.76
CA LYS A 83 16.57 21.54 -22.49
C LYS A 83 16.75 20.50 -21.39
N ASN A 84 17.61 19.50 -21.61
CA ASN A 84 17.91 18.42 -20.66
C ASN A 84 16.63 17.71 -20.16
N GLY A 85 15.78 17.28 -21.09
CA GLY A 85 14.48 16.66 -20.81
C GLY A 85 13.93 15.89 -22.00
N TYR A 86 12.61 15.78 -22.11
CA TYR A 86 11.91 15.10 -23.19
C TYR A 86 11.03 16.05 -24.00
N ILE A 87 10.90 15.74 -25.29
CA ILE A 87 9.83 16.24 -26.16
C ILE A 87 8.78 15.14 -26.26
N ILE A 88 7.52 15.47 -26.02
CA ILE A 88 6.40 14.53 -26.10
C ILE A 88 5.38 14.99 -27.14
N GLU A 89 4.66 14.02 -27.70
CA GLU A 89 3.53 14.25 -28.59
C GLU A 89 2.23 13.75 -27.94
N VAL A 90 1.24 14.64 -27.79
CA VAL A 90 -0.08 14.32 -27.26
C VAL A 90 -1.15 14.99 -28.10
N GLU A 91 -2.10 14.21 -28.63
CA GLU A 91 -3.20 14.72 -29.47
C GLU A 91 -2.71 15.65 -30.60
N ASP A 92 -1.69 15.21 -31.35
CA ASP A 92 -1.06 15.95 -32.46
C ASP A 92 -0.38 17.28 -32.07
N LYS A 93 -0.16 17.50 -30.77
CA LYS A 93 0.58 18.64 -30.23
C LYS A 93 1.90 18.20 -29.62
N ILE A 94 2.92 19.05 -29.81
CA ILE A 94 4.26 18.82 -29.31
C ILE A 94 4.50 19.69 -28.08
N PHE A 95 5.03 19.06 -27.03
CA PHE A 95 5.40 19.72 -25.79
C PHE A 95 6.88 19.42 -25.50
N GLY A 96 7.70 20.45 -25.33
CA GLY A 96 9.12 20.31 -24.99
C GLY A 96 9.42 20.70 -23.55
N GLY A 97 10.56 20.25 -23.03
CA GLY A 97 11.03 20.63 -21.69
C GLY A 97 10.40 19.83 -20.55
N ILE A 98 9.80 18.68 -20.85
CA ILE A 98 9.32 17.78 -19.81
C ILE A 98 10.51 17.14 -19.11
N GLY A 99 10.62 17.32 -17.80
CA GLY A 99 11.68 16.70 -17.02
C GLY A 99 11.67 15.18 -17.12
N SER A 100 12.78 14.55 -16.75
CA SER A 100 12.94 13.09 -16.79
C SER A 100 11.90 12.31 -15.97
N TYR A 101 11.21 13.00 -15.06
CA TYR A 101 10.17 12.47 -14.18
C TYR A 101 8.75 12.64 -14.72
N GLY A 102 8.55 13.16 -15.94
CA GLY A 102 7.21 13.36 -16.50
C GLY A 102 6.63 12.13 -17.22
N ILE A 103 7.46 11.14 -17.51
CA ILE A 103 7.10 9.95 -18.30
C ILE A 103 7.78 8.68 -17.77
N ILE A 104 7.25 7.52 -18.11
CA ILE A 104 7.86 6.20 -17.90
C ILE A 104 7.98 5.53 -19.26
N PRO A 105 9.18 5.24 -19.78
CA PRO A 105 9.35 4.49 -21.02
C PRO A 105 8.55 3.19 -21.03
N CYS A 106 7.96 2.83 -22.16
CA CYS A 106 7.25 1.56 -22.36
C CYS A 106 8.23 0.38 -22.51
N ASP A 107 9.09 0.21 -21.51
CA ASP A 107 9.98 -0.94 -21.35
C ASP A 107 9.34 -1.90 -20.31
N PRO A 108 9.12 -3.19 -20.63
CA PRO A 108 8.39 -4.10 -19.76
C PRO A 108 8.98 -4.22 -18.35
N ASP A 109 10.30 -4.40 -18.26
CA ASP A 109 10.98 -4.63 -16.98
C ASP A 109 11.05 -3.34 -16.17
N PHE A 110 11.40 -2.23 -16.81
CA PHE A 110 11.52 -0.92 -16.18
C PHE A 110 10.15 -0.41 -15.72
N ALA A 111 9.14 -0.38 -16.60
CA ALA A 111 7.83 0.16 -16.28
C ALA A 111 7.17 -0.62 -15.15
N MET A 112 7.28 -1.96 -15.15
CA MET A 112 6.70 -2.80 -14.10
C MET A 112 7.45 -2.66 -12.78
N SER A 113 8.79 -2.56 -12.81
CA SER A 113 9.59 -2.30 -11.59
C SER A 113 9.28 -0.93 -11.00
N TRP A 114 9.13 0.08 -11.86
CA TRP A 114 8.80 1.44 -11.45
C TRP A 114 7.39 1.52 -10.86
N LEU A 115 6.42 0.83 -11.47
CA LEU A 115 5.08 0.66 -10.93
C LEU A 115 5.09 -0.02 -9.55
N TYR A 116 5.86 -1.09 -9.38
CA TYR A 116 6.01 -1.76 -8.08
C TYR A 116 6.55 -0.80 -7.00
N LEU A 117 7.56 0.00 -7.34
CA LEU A 117 8.12 1.01 -6.41
C LEU A 117 7.08 2.08 -6.04
N LEU A 118 6.36 2.61 -7.02
CA LEU A 118 5.27 3.57 -6.77
C LEU A 118 4.22 3.01 -5.82
N VAL A 119 3.84 1.75 -6.03
CA VAL A 119 2.80 1.10 -5.21
C VAL A 119 3.30 0.84 -3.79
N SER A 120 4.56 0.43 -3.64
CA SER A 120 5.14 0.08 -2.34
C SER A 120 5.60 1.27 -1.49
N LYS A 121 5.96 2.42 -2.09
CA LYS A 121 6.58 3.56 -1.37
C LYS A 121 5.66 4.71 -0.99
N ASN A 122 4.37 4.63 -1.35
CA ASN A 122 3.37 5.62 -0.89
C ASN A 122 3.71 7.08 -1.22
N GLU A 123 4.31 7.31 -2.39
CA GLU A 123 4.68 8.67 -2.80
C GLU A 123 3.52 9.46 -3.40
N ILE A 124 3.72 10.78 -3.39
CA ILE A 124 2.81 11.92 -3.58
C ILE A 124 2.09 11.87 -4.94
N PHE A 125 1.07 11.01 -5.08
CA PHE A 125 0.19 11.00 -6.25
C PHE A 125 -1.27 11.14 -5.84
N GLU A 126 -2.02 11.93 -6.63
CA GLU A 126 -3.47 11.90 -6.57
C GLU A 126 -3.98 10.51 -6.99
N ILE A 127 -4.89 9.94 -6.19
CA ILE A 127 -5.37 8.55 -6.33
C ILE A 127 -5.92 8.27 -7.74
N MET A 128 -6.70 9.21 -8.29
CA MET A 128 -7.28 9.05 -9.63
C MET A 128 -6.22 8.91 -10.71
N GLN A 129 -5.18 9.75 -10.67
CA GLN A 129 -4.09 9.71 -11.64
C GLN A 129 -3.30 8.39 -11.53
N MET A 130 -3.13 7.91 -10.30
CA MET A 130 -2.47 6.63 -10.04
C MET A 130 -3.29 5.44 -10.54
N LYS A 131 -4.62 5.45 -10.39
CA LYS A 131 -5.49 4.38 -10.91
C LYS A 131 -5.37 4.24 -12.42
N ASP A 132 -5.44 5.36 -13.14
CA ASP A 132 -5.34 5.37 -14.60
C ASP A 132 -3.97 4.88 -15.07
N LEU A 133 -2.89 5.33 -14.42
CA LEU A 133 -1.54 4.87 -14.68
C LEU A 133 -1.38 3.36 -14.47
N ILE A 134 -1.81 2.84 -13.32
CA ILE A 134 -1.68 1.40 -13.02
C ILE A 134 -2.47 0.58 -14.06
N LYS A 135 -3.72 0.97 -14.36
CA LYS A 135 -4.54 0.29 -15.37
C LYS A 135 -3.87 0.25 -16.74
N SER A 136 -3.30 1.37 -17.19
CA SER A 136 -2.58 1.43 -18.46
C SER A 136 -1.35 0.54 -18.48
N ILE A 137 -0.53 0.54 -17.43
CA ILE A 137 0.69 -0.29 -17.38
C ILE A 137 0.32 -1.78 -17.34
N LEU A 138 -0.61 -2.17 -16.46
CA LEU A 138 -1.03 -3.57 -16.32
C LEU A 138 -1.71 -4.11 -17.58
N SER A 139 -2.53 -3.30 -18.26
CA SER A 139 -3.15 -3.69 -19.54
C SER A 139 -2.14 -3.81 -20.69
N THR A 140 -1.04 -3.05 -20.63
CA THR A 140 0.03 -3.13 -21.63
C THR A 140 0.91 -4.38 -21.42
N PHE A 141 1.10 -4.81 -20.17
CA PHE A 141 1.94 -5.96 -19.82
C PHE A 141 1.17 -7.04 -19.00
N PRO A 142 0.13 -7.66 -19.56
CA PRO A 142 -0.82 -8.50 -18.80
C PRO A 142 -0.24 -9.82 -18.28
N THR A 143 0.89 -10.27 -18.82
CA THR A 143 1.54 -11.55 -18.45
C THR A 143 2.85 -11.36 -17.68
N HIS A 144 3.13 -10.14 -17.21
CA HIS A 144 4.40 -9.84 -16.57
C HIS A 144 4.49 -10.48 -15.17
N PRO A 145 5.65 -11.07 -14.79
CA PRO A 145 5.79 -11.80 -13.52
C PRO A 145 5.51 -10.96 -12.28
N LEU A 146 5.83 -9.66 -12.29
CA LEU A 146 5.57 -8.74 -11.18
C LEU A 146 4.08 -8.45 -10.89
N TYR A 147 3.15 -9.00 -11.67
CA TYR A 147 1.73 -8.76 -11.45
C TYR A 147 1.29 -9.25 -10.06
N GLU A 148 1.77 -10.42 -9.64
CA GLU A 148 1.48 -10.97 -8.31
C GLU A 148 2.04 -10.06 -7.20
N GLU A 149 3.29 -9.60 -7.32
CA GLU A 149 3.90 -8.66 -6.39
C GLU A 149 3.13 -7.34 -6.28
N ILE A 150 2.63 -6.81 -7.41
CA ILE A 150 1.84 -5.58 -7.42
C ILE A 150 0.49 -5.80 -6.74
N PHE A 151 -0.20 -6.92 -7.04
CA PHE A 151 -1.42 -7.30 -6.34
C PHE A 151 -1.19 -7.36 -4.83
N ALA A 152 -0.18 -8.14 -4.42
CA ALA A 152 0.18 -8.31 -3.03
C ALA A 152 0.52 -6.97 -2.37
N SER A 153 1.26 -6.08 -3.04
CA SER A 153 1.59 -4.75 -2.49
C SER A 153 0.35 -3.87 -2.35
N ILE A 154 -0.58 -3.89 -3.31
CA ILE A 154 -1.83 -3.12 -3.20
C ILE A 154 -2.65 -3.59 -2.01
N VAL A 155 -2.72 -4.89 -1.72
CA VAL A 155 -3.46 -5.38 -0.55
C VAL A 155 -2.64 -5.20 0.73
N LEU A 156 -1.43 -5.75 0.82
CA LEU A 156 -0.64 -5.76 2.05
C LEU A 156 -0.16 -4.37 2.50
N GLU A 157 0.25 -3.50 1.56
CA GLU A 157 0.75 -2.16 1.90
C GLU A 157 -0.34 -1.08 1.77
N ARG A 158 -1.31 -1.25 0.87
CA ARG A 158 -2.33 -0.22 0.57
C ARG A 158 -3.78 -0.62 0.88
N GLY A 159 -4.08 -1.88 1.17
CA GLY A 159 -5.43 -2.41 1.23
C GLY A 159 -5.71 -3.19 2.52
N GLY A 160 -6.15 -2.47 3.56
CA GLY A 160 -7.12 -3.07 4.48
C GLY A 160 -7.12 -2.59 5.92
N TYR A 161 -5.97 -2.23 6.52
CA TYR A 161 -5.96 -1.99 7.97
C TYR A 161 -5.87 -0.53 8.42
N LYS A 162 -5.42 0.41 7.58
CA LYS A 162 -5.02 1.72 8.12
C LYS A 162 -5.40 2.96 7.32
N TYR A 163 -5.70 2.87 6.01
CA TYR A 163 -5.84 4.08 5.17
C TYR A 163 -6.89 4.04 4.03
N GLY A 164 -7.81 3.08 3.98
CA GLY A 164 -9.00 3.18 3.12
C GLY A 164 -8.76 3.43 1.62
N ARG A 165 -7.69 2.87 1.03
CA ARG A 165 -7.39 3.02 -0.42
C ARG A 165 -7.96 1.87 -1.26
N LEU A 166 -9.16 1.40 -0.89
CA LEU A 166 -9.87 0.30 -1.56
C LEU A 166 -10.12 0.60 -3.05
N ASP A 167 -10.15 1.87 -3.44
CA ASP A 167 -10.28 2.31 -4.82
C ASP A 167 -9.21 1.74 -5.76
N LEU A 168 -8.01 1.44 -5.27
CA LEU A 168 -6.94 0.85 -6.09
C LEU A 168 -7.20 -0.62 -6.42
N LEU A 169 -8.09 -1.31 -5.71
CA LEU A 169 -8.43 -2.70 -5.99
C LEU A 169 -9.11 -2.86 -7.36
N GLU A 170 -9.74 -1.79 -7.85
CA GLU A 170 -10.33 -1.70 -9.20
C GLU A 170 -9.33 -1.82 -10.36
N VAL A 171 -8.02 -1.85 -10.06
CA VAL A 171 -6.98 -2.03 -11.08
C VAL A 171 -6.46 -3.47 -11.15
N ILE A 172 -6.72 -4.30 -10.13
CA ILE A 172 -6.19 -5.68 -10.01
C ILE A 172 -7.27 -6.76 -9.96
N ALA A 173 -8.54 -6.37 -9.85
CA ALA A 173 -9.69 -7.27 -9.90
C ALA A 173 -10.70 -6.79 -10.95
N SER A 174 -11.39 -7.74 -11.59
CA SER A 174 -12.40 -7.45 -12.60
C SER A 174 -13.63 -6.80 -11.96
N PRO A 175 -14.45 -6.05 -12.73
CA PRO A 175 -15.70 -5.50 -12.23
C PRO A 175 -16.62 -6.57 -11.63
N GLU A 176 -16.65 -7.78 -12.18
CA GLU A 176 -17.45 -8.91 -11.71
C GLU A 176 -16.93 -9.45 -10.38
N GLU A 177 -15.61 -9.67 -10.28
CA GLU A 177 -14.94 -10.09 -9.03
C GLU A 177 -15.20 -9.07 -7.91
N LEU A 178 -15.11 -7.78 -8.24
CA LEU A 178 -15.34 -6.70 -7.29
C LEU A 178 -16.81 -6.50 -6.96
N LYS A 179 -17.74 -6.84 -7.85
CA LYS A 179 -19.17 -6.78 -7.57
C LYS A 179 -19.53 -7.78 -6.47
N ILE A 180 -19.03 -9.01 -6.57
CA ILE A 180 -19.21 -10.04 -5.53
C ILE A 180 -18.65 -9.55 -4.19
N ALA A 181 -17.48 -8.91 -4.20
CA ALA A 181 -16.90 -8.34 -2.98
C ALA A 181 -17.71 -7.14 -2.44
N LYS A 182 -18.14 -6.20 -3.30
CA LYS A 182 -18.87 -4.96 -2.94
C LYS A 182 -20.28 -5.20 -2.41
N ASP A 183 -20.87 -6.38 -2.65
CA ASP A 183 -22.15 -6.77 -2.05
C ASP A 183 -22.04 -6.95 -0.52
N GLU A 184 -20.82 -7.05 0.01
CA GLU A 184 -20.57 -7.08 1.45
C GLU A 184 -20.66 -5.67 2.07
N LYS A 185 -21.52 -5.53 3.08
CA LYS A 185 -21.77 -4.25 3.77
C LYS A 185 -20.67 -3.84 4.76
N SER A 186 -19.69 -4.71 5.00
CA SER A 186 -18.58 -4.50 5.95
C SER A 186 -17.25 -4.43 5.21
N GLU A 187 -16.42 -3.45 5.58
CA GLU A 187 -15.05 -3.30 5.04
C GLU A 187 -14.21 -4.57 5.29
N ASP A 188 -14.34 -5.19 6.46
CA ASP A 188 -13.61 -6.42 6.78
C ASP A 188 -14.00 -7.57 5.82
N LYS A 189 -15.31 -7.74 5.57
CA LYS A 189 -15.79 -8.77 4.64
C LYS A 189 -15.40 -8.48 3.19
N TYR A 190 -15.39 -7.20 2.80
CA TYR A 190 -14.88 -6.78 1.50
C TYR A 190 -13.40 -7.18 1.34
N ILE A 191 -12.55 -6.92 2.35
CA ILE A 191 -11.13 -7.30 2.31
C ILE A 191 -10.97 -8.83 2.27
N SER A 192 -11.78 -9.59 3.01
CA SER A 192 -11.79 -11.04 2.93
C SER A 192 -12.08 -11.54 1.51
N ALA A 193 -13.10 -11.00 0.85
CA ALA A 193 -13.43 -11.34 -0.54
C ALA A 193 -12.29 -10.99 -1.52
N ILE A 194 -11.56 -9.89 -1.30
CA ILE A 194 -10.37 -9.54 -2.07
C ILE A 194 -9.25 -10.56 -1.88
N CYS A 195 -9.08 -11.07 -0.66
CA CYS A 195 -8.11 -12.12 -0.40
C CYS A 195 -8.47 -13.41 -1.15
N GLU A 196 -9.75 -13.77 -1.21
CA GLU A 196 -10.23 -14.91 -2.00
C GLU A 196 -9.97 -14.74 -3.50
N ILE A 197 -10.09 -13.52 -4.05
CA ILE A 197 -9.71 -13.25 -5.45
C ILE A 197 -8.23 -13.57 -5.68
N TYR A 198 -7.33 -13.14 -4.78
CA TYR A 198 -5.91 -13.46 -4.88
C TYR A 198 -5.68 -14.97 -4.83
N LEU A 199 -6.30 -15.67 -3.88
CA LEU A 199 -6.13 -17.12 -3.69
C LEU A 199 -6.60 -17.93 -4.90
N ASN A 200 -7.65 -17.46 -5.59
CA ASN A 200 -8.15 -18.07 -6.82
C ASN A 200 -7.24 -17.78 -8.03
N LYS A 201 -6.71 -16.56 -8.15
CA LYS A 201 -5.78 -16.18 -9.24
C LYS A 201 -4.40 -16.83 -9.09
N TYR A 202 -3.93 -16.97 -7.86
CA TYR A 202 -2.59 -17.45 -7.52
C TYR A 202 -2.67 -18.64 -6.56
N PRO A 203 -3.20 -19.80 -7.00
CA PRO A 203 -3.39 -20.96 -6.13
C PRO A 203 -2.07 -21.55 -5.61
N GLN A 204 -0.94 -21.21 -6.24
CA GLN A 204 0.43 -21.54 -5.83
C GLN A 204 1.28 -20.27 -5.64
N GLY A 205 0.64 -19.14 -5.38
CA GLY A 205 1.29 -17.84 -5.25
C GLY A 205 2.29 -17.78 -4.10
N LYS A 206 3.30 -16.94 -4.25
CA LYS A 206 4.33 -16.64 -3.27
C LYS A 206 3.76 -16.13 -1.94
N TYR A 207 2.66 -15.37 -2.00
CA TYR A 207 1.98 -14.77 -0.84
C TYR A 207 0.74 -15.55 -0.39
N ARG A 208 0.46 -16.71 -0.99
CA ARG A 208 -0.73 -17.54 -0.71
C ARG A 208 -1.01 -17.73 0.79
N ASP A 209 -0.01 -18.15 1.56
CA ASP A 209 -0.16 -18.39 3.00
C ASP A 209 -0.59 -17.13 3.77
N ILE A 210 -0.01 -15.97 3.45
CA ILE A 210 -0.38 -14.69 4.07
C ILE A 210 -1.83 -14.32 3.73
N PHE A 211 -2.23 -14.51 2.48
CA PHE A 211 -3.61 -14.22 2.05
C PHE A 211 -4.64 -15.18 2.64
N HIS A 212 -4.31 -16.45 2.87
CA HIS A 212 -5.14 -17.39 3.62
C HIS A 212 -5.38 -16.90 5.05
N TRP A 213 -4.32 -16.46 5.72
CA TRP A 213 -4.44 -15.90 7.06
C TRP A 213 -5.32 -14.63 7.06
N LEU A 214 -5.11 -13.70 6.12
CA LEU A 214 -5.90 -12.48 6.05
C LEU A 214 -7.37 -12.75 5.77
N ALA A 215 -7.70 -13.62 4.82
CA ALA A 215 -9.08 -14.03 4.55
C ALA A 215 -9.74 -14.61 5.81
N PHE A 216 -9.03 -15.51 6.51
CA PHE A 216 -9.52 -16.09 7.75
C PHE A 216 -9.71 -15.04 8.85
N TYR A 217 -8.71 -14.17 9.08
CA TYR A 217 -8.75 -13.12 10.07
C TYR A 217 -9.96 -12.20 9.86
N PHE A 218 -10.14 -11.69 8.65
CA PHE A 218 -11.18 -10.70 8.35
C PHE A 218 -12.59 -11.31 8.33
N THR A 219 -12.71 -12.58 7.95
CA THR A 219 -13.97 -13.32 8.04
C THR A 219 -14.43 -13.50 9.49
N ASN A 220 -13.47 -13.71 10.40
CA ASN A 220 -13.74 -14.04 11.80
C ASN A 220 -13.50 -12.87 12.75
N LYS A 221 -13.21 -11.68 12.26
CA LYS A 221 -12.99 -10.51 13.10
C LYS A 221 -14.32 -10.03 13.69
N PRO A 222 -14.46 -9.94 15.02
CA PRO A 222 -15.69 -9.47 15.64
C PRO A 222 -15.87 -7.97 15.38
N TYR A 223 -17.13 -7.56 15.23
CA TYR A 223 -17.49 -6.14 15.08
C TYR A 223 -17.09 -5.32 16.32
N GLU A 224 -17.31 -5.87 17.51
CA GLU A 224 -16.92 -5.28 18.78
C GLU A 224 -16.37 -6.38 19.70
N ILE A 225 -15.10 -6.24 20.07
CA ILE A 225 -14.43 -7.08 21.05
C ILE A 225 -14.37 -6.39 22.43
N GLU A 226 -14.68 -5.10 22.48
CA GLU A 226 -14.55 -4.27 23.67
C GLU A 226 -15.60 -4.61 24.73
N GLY A 227 -15.16 -4.64 25.99
CA GLY A 227 -16.05 -4.90 27.12
C GLY A 227 -16.52 -6.35 27.29
N SER A 228 -16.18 -7.26 26.36
CA SER A 228 -16.58 -8.67 26.46
C SER A 228 -15.36 -9.60 26.57
N PRO A 229 -15.07 -10.12 27.77
CA PRO A 229 -13.96 -11.07 27.93
C PRO A 229 -14.23 -12.38 27.17
N LYS A 230 -15.50 -12.78 27.05
CA LYS A 230 -15.91 -14.00 26.32
C LYS A 230 -15.52 -13.92 24.84
N VAL A 231 -15.87 -12.82 24.16
CA VAL A 231 -15.56 -12.65 22.73
C VAL A 231 -14.06 -12.65 22.51
N ALA A 232 -13.29 -12.01 23.39
CA ALA A 232 -11.83 -12.00 23.29
C ALA A 232 -11.20 -13.39 23.48
N ILE A 233 -11.71 -14.19 24.41
CA ILE A 233 -11.25 -15.58 24.63
C ILE A 233 -11.57 -16.46 23.43
N GLU A 234 -12.81 -16.37 22.91
CA GLU A 234 -13.24 -17.11 21.72
C GLU A 234 -12.36 -16.75 20.51
N GLN A 235 -12.02 -15.47 20.36
CA GLN A 235 -11.13 -15.00 19.29
C GLN A 235 -9.72 -15.60 19.41
N ALA A 236 -9.13 -15.57 20.62
CA ALA A 236 -7.83 -16.16 20.86
C ALA A 236 -7.83 -17.67 20.53
N GLY A 237 -8.86 -18.40 20.96
CA GLY A 237 -9.01 -19.82 20.66
C GLY A 237 -9.16 -20.13 19.17
N LEU A 238 -9.89 -19.31 18.41
CA LEU A 238 -9.99 -19.44 16.95
C LEU A 238 -8.61 -19.30 16.28
N TYR A 239 -7.80 -18.34 16.71
CA TYR A 239 -6.47 -18.10 16.17
C TYR A 239 -5.46 -19.18 16.58
N GLU A 240 -5.54 -19.68 17.81
CA GLU A 240 -4.75 -20.83 18.27
C GLU A 240 -5.03 -22.08 17.45
N ASN A 241 -6.31 -22.37 17.18
CA ASN A 241 -6.71 -23.50 16.34
C ASN A 241 -6.16 -23.35 14.92
N TYR A 242 -6.32 -22.18 14.31
CA TYR A 242 -5.78 -21.89 12.98
C TYR A 242 -4.26 -22.13 12.93
N LEU A 243 -3.51 -21.61 13.92
CA LEU A 243 -2.06 -21.78 13.99
C LEU A 243 -1.65 -23.24 14.20
N SER A 244 -2.44 -24.01 14.95
CA SER A 244 -2.18 -25.44 15.20
C SER A 244 -2.31 -26.29 13.93
N GLU A 245 -3.21 -25.90 13.02
CA GLU A 245 -3.41 -26.52 11.71
C GLU A 245 -2.38 -26.03 10.68
N HIS A 246 -1.84 -24.82 10.87
CA HIS A 246 -0.92 -24.14 9.95
C HIS A 246 0.44 -23.83 10.60
N LYS A 247 1.10 -24.86 11.15
CA LYS A 247 2.33 -24.71 11.97
C LYS A 247 3.51 -24.04 11.26
N GLU A 248 3.57 -24.15 9.94
CA GLU A 248 4.65 -23.58 9.11
C GLU A 248 4.23 -22.28 8.40
N SER A 249 3.11 -21.67 8.83
CA SER A 249 2.63 -20.43 8.24
C SER A 249 3.66 -19.31 8.39
N LYS A 250 3.92 -18.58 7.30
CA LYS A 250 4.73 -17.35 7.29
C LYS A 250 4.05 -16.24 8.08
N ALA A 251 2.74 -16.32 8.31
CA ALA A 251 1.98 -15.41 9.15
C ALA A 251 2.01 -15.78 10.65
N SER A 252 2.70 -16.85 11.05
CA SER A 252 2.69 -17.38 12.42
C SER A 252 2.90 -16.31 13.50
N ASP A 253 3.88 -15.42 13.32
CA ASP A 253 4.20 -14.42 14.34
C ASP A 253 3.15 -13.30 14.42
N GLU A 254 2.52 -12.93 13.31
CA GLU A 254 1.35 -12.03 13.32
C GLU A 254 0.17 -12.71 14.01
N ILE A 255 -0.07 -14.00 13.77
CA ILE A 255 -1.14 -14.77 14.43
C ILE A 255 -0.92 -14.79 15.96
N LYS A 256 0.31 -15.08 16.40
CA LYS A 256 0.70 -15.03 17.82
C LYS A 256 0.49 -13.65 18.42
N LEU A 257 0.81 -12.58 17.68
CA LEU A 257 0.58 -11.22 18.12
C LEU A 257 -0.92 -10.98 18.38
N ARG A 258 -1.79 -11.41 17.44
CA ARG A 258 -3.24 -11.30 17.62
C ARG A 258 -3.78 -12.12 18.78
N ILE A 259 -3.27 -13.33 19.00
CA ILE A 259 -3.61 -14.15 20.17
C ILE A 259 -3.22 -13.41 21.46
N ALA A 260 -2.01 -12.84 21.52
CA ALA A 260 -1.53 -12.10 22.67
C ALA A 260 -2.39 -10.85 22.96
N GLU A 261 -2.78 -10.12 21.92
CA GLU A 261 -3.70 -8.97 22.00
C GLU A 261 -5.05 -9.40 22.59
N SER A 262 -5.70 -10.42 22.02
CA SER A 262 -6.99 -10.94 22.50
C SER A 262 -6.94 -11.38 23.97
N TYR A 263 -5.85 -12.03 24.40
CA TYR A 263 -5.69 -12.40 25.81
C TYR A 263 -5.49 -11.20 26.75
N ILE A 264 -4.84 -10.12 26.31
CA ILE A 264 -4.80 -8.86 27.10
C ILE A 264 -6.18 -8.25 27.24
N ILE A 265 -6.96 -8.21 26.16
CA ILE A 265 -8.33 -7.69 26.19
C ILE A 265 -9.17 -8.49 27.20
N ALA A 266 -9.11 -9.83 27.12
CA ALA A 266 -9.79 -10.70 28.06
C ALA A 266 -9.39 -10.42 29.52
N TYR A 267 -8.09 -10.33 29.80
CA TYR A 267 -7.58 -9.99 31.13
C TYR A 267 -8.07 -8.62 31.62
N GLU A 268 -7.94 -7.57 30.79
CA GLU A 268 -8.35 -6.22 31.20
C GLU A 268 -9.86 -6.10 31.41
N CYS A 269 -10.68 -6.78 30.60
CA CYS A 269 -12.12 -6.84 30.79
C CYS A 269 -12.49 -7.57 32.10
N LEU A 270 -11.81 -8.67 32.43
CA LEU A 270 -12.06 -9.41 33.67
C LEU A 270 -11.58 -8.67 34.91
N LYS A 271 -10.46 -7.95 34.81
CA LYS A 271 -9.86 -7.25 35.95
C LYS A 271 -10.51 -5.91 36.27
N TYR A 272 -11.00 -5.21 35.24
CA TYR A 272 -11.43 -3.82 35.36
C TYR A 272 -12.86 -3.56 34.84
N GLY A 273 -13.56 -4.57 34.31
CA GLY A 273 -14.94 -4.46 33.81
C GLY A 273 -15.95 -5.19 34.69
N GLU A 274 -17.24 -5.08 34.36
CA GLU A 274 -18.32 -5.84 34.99
C GLU A 274 -18.29 -7.29 34.46
N SER A 275 -17.68 -8.20 35.22
CA SER A 275 -17.54 -9.60 34.85
C SER A 275 -18.79 -10.41 35.21
N GLU A 276 -19.89 -10.27 34.47
CA GLU A 276 -21.02 -11.18 34.64
C GLU A 276 -20.62 -12.61 34.20
N GLY A 277 -20.54 -13.54 35.15
CA GLY A 277 -20.44 -14.98 34.90
C GLY A 277 -19.03 -15.55 34.64
N TYR A 278 -17.96 -14.75 34.69
CA TYR A 278 -16.57 -15.26 34.60
C TYR A 278 -15.84 -15.14 35.94
N GLN A 279 -15.06 -16.17 36.28
CA GLN A 279 -14.24 -16.18 37.51
C GLN A 279 -12.96 -15.35 37.32
N GLU A 280 -12.68 -14.44 38.25
CA GLU A 280 -11.48 -13.57 38.27
C GLU A 280 -10.16 -14.34 38.08
N ASN A 281 -10.07 -15.55 38.64
CA ASN A 281 -8.87 -16.41 38.56
C ASN A 281 -8.44 -16.79 37.13
N LYS A 282 -9.32 -16.65 36.12
CA LYS A 282 -8.95 -16.87 34.71
C LYS A 282 -8.20 -15.70 34.10
N GLY A 283 -8.34 -14.48 34.65
CA GLY A 283 -7.66 -13.29 34.14
C GLY A 283 -6.14 -13.42 34.19
N ASP A 284 -5.59 -13.90 35.31
CA ASP A 284 -4.15 -14.09 35.49
C ASP A 284 -3.56 -15.13 34.52
N GLU A 285 -4.34 -16.15 34.16
CA GLU A 285 -3.93 -17.13 33.15
C GLU A 285 -3.76 -16.48 31.78
N PHE A 286 -4.72 -15.65 31.35
CA PHE A 286 -4.66 -14.94 30.07
C PHE A 286 -3.52 -13.92 30.04
N LEU A 287 -3.30 -13.20 31.14
CA LEU A 287 -2.15 -12.31 31.27
C LEU A 287 -0.83 -13.07 31.09
N LYS A 288 -0.69 -14.22 31.76
CA LYS A 288 0.52 -15.05 31.67
C LYS A 288 0.75 -15.57 30.24
N LYS A 289 -0.30 -16.06 29.58
CA LYS A 289 -0.25 -16.51 28.17
C LYS A 289 0.19 -15.38 27.24
N SER A 290 -0.41 -14.20 27.39
CA SER A 290 -0.06 -13.04 26.58
C SER A 290 1.39 -12.58 26.78
N ILE A 291 1.86 -12.49 28.03
CA ILE A 291 3.26 -12.15 28.34
C ILE A 291 4.24 -13.15 27.70
N ALA A 292 3.92 -14.44 27.72
CA ALA A 292 4.78 -15.45 27.11
C ALA A 292 4.92 -15.22 25.60
N LEU A 293 3.82 -14.97 24.90
CA LEU A 293 3.82 -14.66 23.47
C LEU A 293 4.56 -13.36 23.16
N TYR A 294 4.30 -12.28 23.91
CA TYR A 294 5.03 -11.02 23.67
C TYR A 294 6.53 -11.14 23.93
N LYS A 295 6.96 -11.94 24.91
CA LYS A 295 8.40 -12.19 25.13
C LYS A 295 9.03 -12.87 23.92
N GLU A 296 8.39 -13.92 23.40
CA GLU A 296 8.82 -14.59 22.17
C GLU A 296 8.89 -13.60 21.00
N LEU A 297 7.85 -12.78 20.81
CA LEU A 297 7.77 -11.81 19.71
C LEU A 297 8.71 -10.62 19.86
N SER A 298 9.20 -10.32 21.06
CA SER A 298 10.12 -9.20 21.31
C SER A 298 11.53 -9.40 20.71
N GLU A 299 11.82 -10.61 20.24
CA GLU A 299 13.04 -11.00 19.55
C GLU A 299 12.81 -11.21 18.04
N ASN A 300 11.61 -10.92 17.53
CA ASN A 300 11.24 -11.15 16.14
C ASN A 300 12.10 -10.32 15.15
N ASN A 301 12.33 -10.85 13.95
CA ASN A 301 13.06 -10.14 12.89
C ASN A 301 12.24 -8.99 12.27
N ASP A 302 10.91 -9.13 12.20
CA ASP A 302 10.01 -8.08 11.77
C ASP A 302 10.00 -6.94 12.79
N LEU A 303 10.40 -5.74 12.35
CA LEU A 303 10.50 -4.56 13.19
C LEU A 303 9.14 -4.15 13.78
N LYS A 304 8.05 -4.24 13.01
CA LYS A 304 6.71 -3.84 13.48
C LYS A 304 6.23 -4.79 14.58
N ILE A 305 6.34 -6.10 14.36
CA ILE A 305 5.94 -7.11 15.36
C ILE A 305 6.77 -6.96 16.64
N ARG A 306 8.10 -6.85 16.48
CA ARG A 306 9.04 -6.72 17.59
C ARG A 306 8.75 -5.50 18.47
N GLU A 307 8.56 -4.33 17.86
CA GLU A 307 8.33 -3.10 18.62
C GLU A 307 6.93 -3.08 19.25
N SER A 308 5.90 -3.61 18.57
CA SER A 308 4.57 -3.81 19.18
C SER A 308 4.64 -4.66 20.44
N ALA A 309 5.36 -5.79 20.40
CA ALA A 309 5.53 -6.67 21.55
C ALA A 309 6.30 -6.01 22.70
N LYS A 310 7.37 -5.26 22.40
CA LYS A 310 8.13 -4.52 23.43
C LYS A 310 7.30 -3.44 24.10
N ILE A 311 6.51 -2.69 23.33
CA ILE A 311 5.60 -1.66 23.87
C ILE A 311 4.57 -2.30 24.80
N ALA A 312 3.97 -3.43 24.39
CA ALA A 312 3.02 -4.16 25.23
C ALA A 312 3.66 -4.62 26.55
N LEU A 313 4.84 -5.26 26.50
CA LEU A 313 5.57 -5.68 27.70
C LEU A 313 5.94 -4.50 28.62
N TYR A 314 6.35 -3.38 28.05
CA TYR A 314 6.60 -2.15 28.81
C TYR A 314 5.34 -1.68 29.53
N ASN A 315 4.20 -1.62 28.84
CA ASN A 315 2.93 -1.21 29.44
C ASN A 315 2.51 -2.16 30.58
N ILE A 316 2.59 -3.48 30.37
CA ILE A 316 2.25 -4.49 31.40
C ILE A 316 3.12 -4.32 32.64
N SER A 317 4.44 -4.20 32.47
CA SER A 317 5.39 -4.07 33.59
C SER A 317 5.21 -2.78 34.41
N HIS A 318 4.61 -1.74 33.82
CA HIS A 318 4.32 -0.48 34.48
C HIS A 318 2.86 -0.37 34.94
N GLY A 319 2.10 -1.47 34.92
CA GLY A 319 0.69 -1.49 35.31
C GLY A 319 -0.20 -0.61 34.41
N LYS A 320 0.25 -0.27 33.21
CA LYS A 320 -0.52 0.52 32.25
C LYS A 320 -1.49 -0.38 31.51
N ARG A 321 -2.70 0.12 31.30
CA ARG A 321 -3.67 -0.50 30.39
C ARG A 321 -3.15 -0.37 28.96
N ILE A 322 -3.17 -1.47 28.23
CA ILE A 322 -2.81 -1.55 26.82
C ILE A 322 -4.06 -1.35 25.98
N TYR A 323 -5.18 -1.92 26.42
CA TYR A 323 -6.40 -1.97 25.62
C TYR A 323 -7.28 -0.73 25.78
N PHE A 324 -7.60 -0.35 27.02
CA PHE A 324 -8.32 0.89 27.25
C PHE A 324 -7.36 2.06 27.11
N ASN A 325 -7.67 2.96 26.17
CA ASN A 325 -6.93 4.20 25.93
C ASN A 325 -6.51 4.83 27.28
N PRO A 326 -5.20 4.96 27.57
CA PRO A 326 -4.74 5.64 28.78
C PRO A 326 -5.27 7.07 28.89
N ASN A 327 -5.70 7.66 27.76
CA ASN A 327 -6.28 8.99 27.62
C ASN A 327 -7.76 8.95 27.18
N GLY A 328 -8.49 7.86 27.43
CA GLY A 328 -9.93 7.77 27.20
C GLY A 328 -10.72 8.69 28.13
N TRP A 329 -10.64 10.00 27.90
CA TRP A 329 -11.61 10.95 28.40
C TRP A 329 -12.97 10.52 27.82
N HIS A 330 -14.02 10.57 28.64
CA HIS A 330 -15.40 10.14 28.35
C HIS A 330 -15.73 8.69 28.74
N ARG A 331 -16.03 8.51 30.04
CA ARG A 331 -17.20 7.80 30.60
C ARG A 331 -16.85 7.21 31.97
N TRP A 332 -16.64 8.09 32.95
CA TRP A 332 -16.95 7.83 34.35
C TRP A 332 -17.34 9.19 34.95
N GLN A 333 -18.64 9.48 34.93
CA GLN A 333 -19.32 10.35 35.89
C GLN A 333 -20.21 9.46 36.74
#